data_AF-A0A7W8DQJ1-F1
#
_entry.id   AF-A0A7W8DQJ1-F1
#
_cell.length_a   1.000
_cell.length_b   1.000
_cell.length_c   1.000
_cell.angle_alpha   90.00
_cell.angle_beta   90.00
_cell.angle_gamma   90.00
#
_symmetry.space_group_name_H-M   'P 1'
#
loop_
_entity.id
_entity.type
_entity.pdbx_description
1 polymer ?
#
loop_
_entity_poly.entity_id
_entity_poly.type
_entity_poly.pdbx_seq_one_letter_code
_entity_poly.pdbx_strand_id
1 'polypeptide(L)'
;MSEPLPAESEVAALRQEIKDLRHVIKLMWTLLVLFLGYISFRACTSIYQFEIIFENMLGDKNKLPDLTKSLIAWSRAGDGFAAPASVILLIGVSLILPWKLKSIRASVWVSLICTSLLVIHTALCWAGTFAPLITVIKDLSGAE
;
A
#
# COMPACT_ATOMS: atom_id res chain seq x y z
N MET A 1 44.30 -24.03 21.98
CA MET A 1 43.39 -22.93 21.60
C MET A 1 44.08 -22.19 20.47
N SER A 2 43.89 -22.64 19.24
CA SER A 2 44.52 -22.04 18.06
C SER A 2 43.77 -20.78 17.68
N GLU A 3 44.44 -19.63 17.67
CA GLU A 3 43.85 -18.39 17.16
C GLU A 3 43.38 -18.60 15.71
N PRO A 4 42.12 -18.22 15.38
CA PRO A 4 41.65 -18.32 14.01
C PRO A 4 42.52 -17.43 13.11
N LEU A 5 42.92 -17.97 11.95
CA LEU A 5 43.71 -17.24 10.97
C LEU A 5 43.00 -15.91 10.61
N PRO A 6 43.72 -14.81 10.33
CA PRO A 6 43.13 -13.49 10.11
C PRO A 6 41.98 -13.52 9.08
N ALA A 7 42.12 -14.31 8.01
CA ALA A 7 41.09 -14.51 6.99
C ALA A 7 39.78 -15.15 7.52
N GLU A 8 39.84 -16.07 8.49
CA GLU A 8 38.64 -16.69 9.08
C GLU A 8 37.89 -15.70 9.97
N SER A 9 38.62 -14.85 10.69
CA SER A 9 38.04 -13.79 11.51
C SER A 9 37.35 -12.71 10.65
N GLU A 10 37.96 -12.33 9.52
CA GLU A 10 37.38 -11.37 8.57
C GLU A 10 36.11 -11.91 7.91
N VAL A 11 36.12 -13.18 7.47
CA VAL A 11 34.93 -13.81 6.87
C VAL A 11 33.79 -13.93 7.89
N ALA A 12 34.10 -14.20 9.16
CA ALA A 12 33.10 -14.24 10.23
C ALA A 12 32.49 -12.86 10.47
N ALA A 13 33.30 -11.80 10.51
CA ALA A 13 32.84 -10.41 10.64
C ALA A 13 31.93 -10.00 9.48
N LEU A 14 32.34 -10.25 8.24
CA LEU A 14 31.54 -9.96 7.03
C LEU A 14 30.20 -10.71 7.03
N ARG A 15 30.17 -11.96 7.49
CA ARG A 15 28.92 -12.74 7.62
C ARG A 15 27.97 -12.13 8.65
N GLN A 16 28.50 -11.57 9.73
CA GLN A 16 27.71 -10.91 10.74
C GLN A 16 27.14 -9.59 10.22
N GLU A 17 27.96 -8.76 9.57
CA GLU A 17 27.49 -7.52 8.94
C GLU A 17 26.39 -7.77 7.91
N ILE A 18 26.51 -8.80 7.06
CA ILE A 18 25.45 -9.16 6.09
C ILE A 18 24.15 -9.55 6.79
N LYS A 19 24.20 -10.24 7.95
CA LYS A 19 23.00 -10.59 8.73
C LYS A 19 22.35 -9.36 9.33
N ASP A 20 23.15 -8.43 9.84
CA ASP A 20 22.66 -7.20 10.44
C ASP A 20 22.04 -6.29 9.38
N LEU A 21 22.70 -6.12 8.22
CA LEU A 21 22.15 -5.40 7.08
C LEU A 21 20.81 -6.00 6.62
N ARG A 22 20.73 -7.33 6.56
CA ARG A 22 19.50 -8.03 6.19
C ARG A 22 18.38 -7.75 7.19
N HIS A 23 18.69 -7.66 8.49
CA HIS A 23 17.70 -7.30 9.51
C HIS A 23 17.24 -5.86 9.35
N VAL A 24 18.16 -4.92 9.18
CA VAL A 24 17.85 -3.49 8.99
C VAL A 24 16.96 -3.29 7.77
N ILE A 25 17.28 -3.92 6.63
CA ILE A 25 16.45 -3.84 5.41
C ILE A 25 15.04 -4.36 5.65
N LYS A 26 14.89 -5.48 6.38
CA LYS A 26 13.58 -6.03 6.72
C LYS A 26 12.78 -5.13 7.67
N LEU A 27 13.45 -4.44 8.60
CA LEU A 27 12.79 -3.46 9.47
C LEU A 27 12.33 -2.22 8.70
N MET A 28 13.19 -1.67 7.84
CA MET A 28 12.82 -0.55 6.96
C MET A 28 11.65 -0.93 6.05
N TRP A 29 11.65 -2.15 5.53
CA TRP A 29 10.55 -2.70 4.76
C TRP A 29 9.24 -2.72 5.54
N THR A 30 9.26 -3.25 6.78
CA THR A 30 8.09 -3.29 7.64
C THR A 30 7.53 -1.89 7.89
N LEU A 31 8.40 -0.90 8.18
CA LEU A 31 7.98 0.48 8.37
C LEU A 31 7.34 1.07 7.11
N LEU A 32 7.93 0.83 5.93
CA LEU A 32 7.37 1.28 4.65
C LEU A 32 5.98 0.68 4.38
N VAL A 33 5.82 -0.62 4.58
CA VAL A 33 4.54 -1.32 4.38
C VAL A 33 3.48 -0.82 5.35
N LEU A 34 3.84 -0.60 6.63
CA LEU A 34 2.92 -0.04 7.62
C LEU A 34 2.51 1.39 7.28
N PHE A 35 3.45 2.22 6.84
CA PHE A 35 3.18 3.60 6.42
C PHE A 35 2.25 3.66 5.21
N LEU A 36 2.56 2.93 4.13
CA LEU A 36 1.70 2.87 2.95
C LEU A 36 0.35 2.23 3.29
N GLY A 37 0.34 1.21 4.14
CA GLY A 37 -0.86 0.55 4.62
C GLY A 37 -1.77 1.51 5.40
N TYR A 38 -1.20 2.34 6.27
CA TYR A 38 -1.93 3.37 6.99
C TYR A 38 -2.56 4.40 6.04
N ILE A 39 -1.81 4.89 5.04
CA ILE A 39 -2.33 5.83 4.04
C ILE A 39 -3.47 5.18 3.24
N SER A 40 -3.28 3.95 2.79
CA SER A 40 -4.30 3.22 2.04
C SER A 40 -5.56 2.98 2.87
N PHE A 41 -5.39 2.61 4.15
CA PHE A 41 -6.51 2.38 5.06
C PHE A 41 -7.31 3.65 5.27
N ARG A 42 -6.62 4.77 5.53
CA ARG A 42 -7.23 6.09 5.66
C ARG A 42 -8.01 6.45 4.39
N ALA A 43 -7.42 6.29 3.21
CA ALA A 43 -8.09 6.54 1.94
C ALA A 43 -9.38 5.69 1.79
N CYS A 44 -9.33 4.40 2.09
CA CYS A 44 -10.51 3.52 2.06
C CYS A 44 -11.62 3.99 2.99
N THR A 45 -11.29 4.36 4.24
CA THR A 45 -12.29 4.86 5.20
C THR A 45 -12.86 6.21 4.79
N SER A 46 -12.09 7.03 4.10
CA SER A 46 -12.54 8.33 3.61
C SER A 46 -13.50 8.22 2.41
N ILE A 47 -13.33 7.25 1.52
CA ILE A 47 -14.20 7.05 0.34
C ILE A 47 -15.68 6.99 0.73
N TYR A 48 -16.00 6.31 1.84
CA TYR A 48 -17.37 6.24 2.35
C TYR A 48 -17.96 7.61 2.71
N GLN A 49 -17.15 8.47 3.35
CA GLN A 49 -17.59 9.82 3.70
C GLN A 49 -17.73 10.71 2.46
N PHE A 50 -16.87 10.52 1.46
CA PHE A 50 -16.86 11.30 0.24
C PHE A 50 -18.09 11.05 -0.66
N GLU A 51 -18.72 9.87 -0.63
CA GLU A 51 -19.97 9.61 -1.37
C GLU A 51 -21.05 10.66 -1.05
N ILE A 52 -21.29 10.90 0.24
CA ILE A 52 -22.29 11.87 0.71
C ILE A 52 -21.93 13.28 0.24
N ILE A 53 -20.65 13.63 0.31
CA ILE A 53 -20.17 14.95 -0.12
C ILE A 53 -20.37 15.11 -1.63
N PHE A 54 -20.05 14.09 -2.44
CA PHE A 54 -20.23 14.17 -3.90
C PHE A 54 -21.69 14.16 -4.32
N GLU A 55 -22.56 13.42 -3.64
CA GLU A 55 -24.00 13.47 -3.87
C GLU A 55 -24.53 14.89 -3.63
N ASN A 56 -24.09 15.55 -2.54
CA ASN A 56 -24.45 16.93 -2.26
C ASN A 56 -23.87 17.94 -3.26
N MET A 57 -22.67 17.69 -3.80
CA MET A 57 -22.01 18.61 -4.76
C MET A 57 -22.52 18.48 -6.19
N LEU A 58 -22.82 17.26 -6.66
CA LEU A 58 -23.22 16.99 -8.05
C LEU A 58 -24.74 16.94 -8.24
N GLY A 59 -25.51 16.83 -7.14
CA GLY A 59 -26.97 16.72 -7.14
C GLY A 59 -27.52 15.40 -7.67
N ASP A 60 -26.69 14.58 -8.32
CA ASP A 60 -27.03 13.25 -8.83
C ASP A 60 -25.81 12.33 -8.80
N LYS A 61 -25.98 11.12 -8.23
CA LYS A 61 -24.95 10.06 -8.17
C LYS A 61 -24.54 9.56 -9.55
N ASN A 62 -25.39 9.69 -10.57
CA ASN A 62 -25.09 9.22 -11.91
C ASN A 62 -23.99 10.04 -12.60
N LYS A 63 -23.73 11.27 -12.13
CA LYS A 63 -22.65 12.12 -12.65
C LYS A 63 -21.26 11.78 -12.12
N LEU A 64 -21.17 10.81 -11.19
CA LEU A 64 -19.88 10.35 -10.68
C LEU A 64 -19.07 9.64 -11.79
N PRO A 65 -17.74 9.86 -11.85
CA PRO A 65 -16.87 9.07 -12.71
C PRO A 65 -16.99 7.57 -12.43
N ASP A 66 -16.87 6.75 -13.47
CA ASP A 66 -17.06 5.29 -13.34
C ASP A 66 -16.10 4.64 -12.34
N LEU A 67 -14.85 5.10 -12.32
CA LEU A 67 -13.85 4.64 -11.35
C LEU A 67 -14.30 4.90 -9.90
N THR A 68 -14.91 6.07 -9.64
CA THR A 68 -15.45 6.42 -8.32
C THR A 68 -16.68 5.58 -7.97
N LYS A 69 -17.59 5.34 -8.93
CA LYS A 69 -18.75 4.45 -8.73
C LYS A 69 -18.31 3.03 -8.36
N SER A 70 -17.33 2.48 -9.08
CA SER A 70 -16.78 1.15 -8.79
C SER A 70 -16.11 1.10 -7.41
N LEU A 71 -15.35 2.13 -7.03
CA LEU A 71 -14.71 2.23 -5.71
C LEU A 71 -15.73 2.33 -4.57
N ILE A 72 -16.82 3.07 -4.76
CA ILE A 72 -17.91 3.17 -3.77
C ILE A 72 -18.61 1.82 -3.63
N ALA A 73 -19.00 1.19 -4.75
CA ALA A 73 -19.64 -0.14 -4.74
C ALA A 73 -18.76 -1.18 -4.05
N TRP A 74 -17.46 -1.17 -4.34
CA TRP A 74 -16.47 -2.02 -3.68
C TRP A 74 -16.33 -1.69 -2.18
N SER A 75 -16.29 -0.41 -1.81
CA SER A 75 -16.20 -0.01 -0.40
C SER A 75 -17.41 -0.44 0.42
N ARG A 76 -18.58 -0.56 -0.21
CA ARG A 76 -19.82 -1.02 0.42
C ARG A 76 -19.97 -2.54 0.43
N ALA A 77 -19.16 -3.26 -0.33
CA ALA A 77 -19.18 -4.71 -0.31
C ALA A 77 -18.88 -5.23 1.10
N GLY A 78 -19.56 -6.32 1.49
CA GLY A 78 -19.44 -6.90 2.83
C GLY A 78 -19.75 -5.90 3.95
N ASP A 79 -20.85 -5.14 3.82
CA ASP A 79 -21.33 -4.16 4.80
C ASP A 79 -20.32 -3.07 5.19
N GLY A 80 -19.47 -2.66 4.25
CA GLY A 80 -18.43 -1.65 4.52
C GLY A 80 -17.10 -2.22 5.00
N PHE A 81 -17.01 -3.54 5.22
CA PHE A 81 -15.80 -4.19 5.71
C PHE A 81 -14.86 -4.68 4.60
N ALA A 82 -15.31 -4.85 3.36
CA ALA A 82 -14.48 -5.41 2.30
C ALA A 82 -13.25 -4.53 1.98
N ALA A 83 -13.42 -3.22 1.91
CA ALA A 83 -12.33 -2.28 1.65
C ALA A 83 -11.25 -2.24 2.76
N PRO A 84 -11.59 -2.06 4.05
CA PRO A 84 -10.57 -2.14 5.10
C PRO A 84 -9.97 -3.55 5.21
N ALA A 85 -10.76 -4.62 4.98
CA ALA A 85 -10.26 -5.99 5.02
C ALA A 85 -9.24 -6.28 3.90
N SER A 86 -9.45 -5.76 2.69
CA SER A 86 -8.49 -5.93 1.59
C SER A 86 -7.13 -5.30 1.94
N VAL A 87 -7.14 -4.11 2.55
CA VAL A 87 -5.92 -3.40 2.97
C VAL A 87 -5.20 -4.18 4.06
N ILE A 88 -5.93 -4.65 5.07
CA ILE A 88 -5.35 -5.48 6.15
C ILE A 88 -4.74 -6.76 5.57
N LEU A 89 -5.42 -7.41 4.63
CA LEU A 89 -4.91 -8.61 3.95
C LEU A 89 -3.65 -8.30 3.15
N LEU A 90 -3.64 -7.22 2.38
CA LEU A 90 -2.48 -6.76 1.60
C LEU A 90 -1.29 -6.44 2.51
N ILE A 91 -1.50 -5.76 3.63
CA ILE A 91 -0.45 -5.49 4.64
C ILE A 91 0.06 -6.80 5.23
N GLY A 92 -0.85 -7.70 5.66
CA GLY A 92 -0.51 -8.98 6.26
C GLY A 92 0.35 -9.84 5.34
N VAL A 93 -0.05 -9.97 4.07
CA VAL A 93 0.74 -10.68 3.05
C VAL A 93 2.09 -10.00 2.83
N SER A 94 2.12 -8.67 2.70
CA SER A 94 3.33 -7.89 2.45
C SER A 94 4.34 -7.93 3.61
N LEU A 95 3.89 -8.20 4.83
CA LEU A 95 4.75 -8.38 6.00
C LEU A 95 5.15 -9.85 6.19
N ILE A 96 4.22 -10.79 6.10
CA ILE A 96 4.50 -12.19 6.47
C ILE A 96 5.35 -12.88 5.39
N LEU A 97 5.03 -12.68 4.12
CA LEU A 97 5.65 -13.44 3.02
C LEU A 97 7.16 -13.15 2.90
N PRO A 98 7.63 -11.89 2.85
CA PRO A 98 9.06 -11.59 2.74
C PRO A 98 9.89 -12.09 3.91
N TRP A 99 9.30 -12.16 5.11
CA TRP A 99 9.97 -12.61 6.32
C TRP A 99 10.17 -14.13 6.37
N LYS A 100 9.27 -14.91 5.77
CA LYS A 100 9.35 -16.38 5.71
C LYS A 100 10.34 -16.91 4.66
N LEU A 101 10.75 -16.06 3.71
CA LEU A 101 11.65 -16.47 2.62
C LEU A 101 13.12 -16.53 3.07
N LYS A 102 13.75 -17.69 2.83
CA LYS A 102 15.19 -17.92 3.12
C LYS A 102 16.10 -17.28 2.08
N SER A 103 15.64 -17.20 0.83
CA SER A 103 16.37 -16.59 -0.29
C SER A 103 16.18 -15.07 -0.31
N ILE A 104 17.30 -14.33 -0.30
CA ILE A 104 17.27 -12.86 -0.36
C ILE A 104 16.69 -12.35 -1.68
N ARG A 105 17.02 -13.01 -2.81
CA ARG A 105 16.48 -12.63 -4.13
C ARG A 105 14.96 -12.78 -4.16
N ALA A 106 14.45 -13.90 -3.67
CA ALA A 106 13.01 -14.13 -3.59
C ALA A 106 12.33 -13.11 -2.64
N SER A 107 12.94 -12.84 -1.49
CA SER A 107 12.45 -11.84 -0.53
C SER A 107 12.35 -10.45 -1.18
N VAL A 108 13.35 -10.01 -1.94
CA VAL A 108 13.34 -8.72 -2.65
C VAL A 108 12.25 -8.68 -3.72
N TRP A 109 12.13 -9.70 -4.58
CA TRP A 109 11.10 -9.72 -5.62
C TRP A 109 9.69 -9.72 -5.06
N VAL A 110 9.43 -10.56 -4.05
CA VAL A 110 8.13 -10.61 -3.37
C VAL A 110 7.83 -9.27 -2.70
N SER A 111 8.82 -8.66 -2.05
CA SER A 111 8.70 -7.32 -1.49
C SER A 111 8.28 -6.32 -2.58
N LEU A 112 9.02 -6.23 -3.68
CA LEU A 112 8.70 -5.32 -4.79
C LEU A 112 7.28 -5.51 -5.35
N ILE A 113 6.84 -6.76 -5.52
CA ILE A 113 5.48 -7.07 -5.97
C ILE A 113 4.45 -6.57 -4.95
N CYS A 114 4.64 -6.91 -3.67
CA CYS A 114 3.76 -6.49 -2.58
C CYS A 114 3.64 -4.97 -2.47
N THR A 115 4.75 -4.23 -2.54
CA THR A 115 4.71 -2.77 -2.51
C THR A 115 4.11 -2.18 -3.78
N SER A 116 4.38 -2.76 -4.95
CA SER A 116 3.75 -2.28 -6.19
C SER A 116 2.23 -2.41 -6.10
N LEU A 117 1.73 -3.54 -5.58
CA LEU A 117 0.30 -3.74 -5.34
C LEU A 117 -0.24 -2.73 -4.31
N LEU A 118 0.47 -2.47 -3.21
CA LEU A 118 0.04 -1.50 -2.20
C LEU A 118 0.00 -0.06 -2.75
N VAL A 119 0.99 0.31 -3.56
CA VAL A 119 1.08 1.63 -4.21
C VAL A 119 -0.03 1.78 -5.23
N ILE A 120 -0.26 0.79 -6.09
CA ILE A 120 -1.37 0.80 -7.06
C ILE A 120 -2.71 0.90 -6.33
N HIS A 121 -2.93 0.10 -5.29
CA HIS A 121 -4.15 0.14 -4.49
C HIS A 121 -4.36 1.53 -3.86
N THR A 122 -3.31 2.11 -3.28
CA THR A 122 -3.35 3.46 -2.70
C THR A 122 -3.66 4.50 -3.78
N ALA A 123 -2.99 4.44 -4.93
CA ALA A 123 -3.20 5.34 -6.04
C ALA A 123 -4.63 5.26 -6.60
N LEU A 124 -5.22 4.07 -6.69
CA LEU A 124 -6.61 3.88 -7.10
C LEU A 124 -7.58 4.49 -6.10
N CYS A 125 -7.38 4.27 -4.81
CA CYS A 125 -8.23 4.87 -3.76
C CYS A 125 -8.15 6.40 -3.79
N TRP A 126 -6.95 6.96 -3.96
CA TRP A 126 -6.74 8.39 -4.14
C TRP A 126 -7.42 8.89 -5.43
N ALA A 127 -7.17 8.23 -6.56
CA ALA A 127 -7.77 8.62 -7.84
C ALA A 127 -9.30 8.64 -7.76
N GLY A 128 -9.94 7.65 -7.14
CA GLY A 128 -11.40 7.66 -6.99
C GLY A 128 -11.93 8.74 -6.05
N THR A 129 -11.11 9.19 -5.11
CA THR A 129 -11.44 10.30 -4.21
C THR A 129 -11.29 11.66 -4.91
N PHE A 130 -10.25 11.83 -5.74
CA PHE A 130 -9.95 13.12 -6.38
C PHE A 130 -10.57 13.29 -7.78
N ALA A 131 -10.88 12.21 -8.51
CA ALA A 131 -11.51 12.26 -9.83
C ALA A 131 -12.77 13.14 -9.88
N PRO A 132 -13.76 12.98 -8.97
CA PRO A 132 -14.96 13.83 -8.97
C PRO A 132 -14.66 15.29 -8.63
N LEU A 133 -13.66 15.58 -7.78
CA LEU A 133 -13.23 16.97 -7.53
C LEU A 133 -12.66 17.61 -8.80
N ILE A 134 -11.89 16.86 -9.58
CA ILE A 134 -11.36 17.33 -10.87
C ILE A 134 -12.50 17.61 -11.85
N THR A 135 -13.51 16.73 -11.92
CA THR A 135 -14.70 16.96 -12.75
C THR A 135 -15.41 18.26 -12.37
N VAL A 136 -15.67 18.47 -11.08
CA VAL A 136 -16.30 19.71 -10.59
C VAL A 136 -15.47 20.95 -10.93
N ILE A 137 -14.15 20.89 -10.78
CA ILE A 137 -13.26 22.02 -11.10
C ILE A 137 -13.27 22.33 -12.60
N LYS A 138 -13.25 21.31 -13.47
CA LYS A 138 -13.30 21.49 -14.93
C LYS A 138 -14.62 22.13 -15.38
N ASP A 139 -15.74 21.64 -14.83
CA ASP A 139 -17.08 22.20 -15.09
C ASP A 139 -17.15 23.67 -14.64
N LEU A 140 -16.57 24.01 -13.48
CA LEU A 140 -16.52 25.39 -12.98
C LEU A 140 -15.59 26.31 -13.76
N SER A 141 -14.48 25.79 -14.30
CA SER A 141 -13.51 26.60 -15.05
C SER A 141 -13.90 26.82 -16.51
N GLY A 142 -14.99 26.22 -16.98
CA GLY A 142 -15.44 26.30 -18.38
C GLY A 142 -14.45 25.70 -19.38
N ALA A 143 -13.56 24.82 -18.91
CA ALA A 143 -12.56 24.15 -19.74
C ALA A 143 -13.15 22.83 -20.23
N GLU A 144 -13.84 22.89 -21.38
CA GLU A 144 -14.13 21.69 -22.18
C GLU A 144 -12.86 21.17 -22.88
#